data_AF-A0A674MUD3-F1
#
_entry.id   AF-A0A674MUD3-F1
#
_cell.length_a   1.000
_cell.length_b   1.000
_cell.length_c   1.000
_cell.angle_alpha   90.00
_cell.angle_beta   90.00
_cell.angle_gamma   90.00
#
_symmetry.space_group_name_H-M   'P 1'
#
loop_
_entity.id
_entity.type
_entity.pdbx_description
1 polymer ?
#
loop_
_entity_poly.entity_id
_entity_poly.type
_entity_poly.pdbx_seq_one_letter_code
_entity_poly.pdbx_strand_id
1 'polypeptide(L)'
;MMSSYYHPPKDADMASMTEPLCLERDICRVIELLDRLQRSGELPPPKLQALQRVLQSKFCAAIREVYEQLYETLEIAGGPEVRAQATAKATVAAFAASEGHAHPRVVELPKTEEGLGFNIMGGKEQNSPIYISRVIPGGVANRQGGLKRGDQLLSVNGVSVDGEHHEKAVELLKAAQGSVKLVVRYTPKVLEEMEARFEKMRSARRRQQHTSYSSLESRG
;
A
#
# COMPACT_ATOMS: atom_id res chain seq x y z
N MET A 1 -22.03 -82.10 -9.88
CA MET A 1 -21.19 -82.12 -11.11
C MET A 1 -21.60 -80.93 -11.95
N MET A 2 -20.61 -80.12 -12.40
CA MET A 2 -20.62 -79.17 -13.55
C MET A 2 -21.72 -78.08 -13.59
N SER A 3 -21.52 -76.83 -14.05
CA SER A 3 -20.37 -76.06 -14.54
C SER A 3 -20.86 -74.61 -14.74
N SER A 4 -20.01 -73.62 -14.41
CA SER A 4 -19.74 -72.33 -15.07
C SER A 4 -20.90 -71.49 -15.64
N TYR A 5 -20.95 -70.18 -15.27
CA TYR A 5 -20.58 -69.11 -16.22
C TYR A 5 -19.98 -67.89 -15.48
N TYR A 6 -18.73 -67.63 -15.82
CA TYR A 6 -17.93 -66.43 -15.54
C TYR A 6 -18.33 -65.31 -16.52
N HIS A 7 -18.42 -64.05 -16.06
CA HIS A 7 -18.19 -62.83 -16.87
C HIS A 7 -17.80 -61.66 -15.93
N PRO A 8 -16.59 -61.07 -16.08
CA PRO A 8 -16.20 -59.75 -15.54
C PRO A 8 -16.38 -58.68 -16.65
N PRO A 9 -15.90 -57.42 -16.55
CA PRO A 9 -15.64 -56.50 -15.43
C PRO A 9 -16.39 -55.14 -15.64
N LYS A 10 -16.13 -54.12 -14.82
CA LYS A 10 -15.73 -52.76 -15.26
C LYS A 10 -15.55 -51.82 -14.07
N ASP A 11 -14.29 -51.47 -13.84
CA ASP A 11 -13.81 -50.14 -13.45
C ASP A 11 -14.91 -49.15 -13.03
N ALA A 12 -15.12 -49.03 -11.73
CA ALA A 12 -15.82 -47.90 -11.14
C ALA A 12 -14.86 -47.18 -10.20
N ASP A 13 -14.11 -46.29 -10.84
CA ASP A 13 -13.64 -45.02 -10.32
C ASP A 13 -12.60 -45.02 -9.20
N MET A 14 -11.36 -45.33 -9.61
CA MET A 14 -10.20 -44.49 -9.28
C MET A 14 -10.39 -43.06 -9.87
N ALA A 15 -11.40 -42.34 -9.41
CA ALA A 15 -11.57 -40.92 -9.69
C ALA A 15 -11.09 -40.09 -8.49
N SER A 16 -9.82 -40.26 -8.10
CA SER A 16 -9.07 -39.17 -7.46
C SER A 16 -8.74 -38.11 -8.52
N MET A 17 -9.77 -37.65 -9.22
CA MET A 17 -9.67 -36.66 -10.27
C MET A 17 -9.22 -35.38 -9.60
N THR A 18 -7.96 -35.04 -9.85
CA THR A 18 -7.44 -33.68 -9.91
C THR A 18 -8.42 -32.82 -10.70
N GLU A 19 -9.47 -32.36 -10.04
CA GLU A 19 -10.38 -31.39 -10.61
C GLU A 19 -9.63 -30.08 -10.82
N PRO A 20 -9.92 -29.32 -11.89
CA PRO A 20 -9.28 -28.04 -12.12
C PRO A 20 -9.52 -27.11 -10.92
N LEU A 21 -8.44 -26.46 -10.46
CA LEU A 21 -8.52 -25.40 -9.46
C LEU A 21 -9.45 -24.31 -9.99
N CYS A 22 -10.51 -24.01 -9.25
CA CYS A 22 -11.49 -22.99 -9.62
C CYS A 22 -11.70 -22.12 -8.39
N LEU A 23 -11.16 -20.90 -8.43
CA LEU A 23 -11.05 -20.02 -7.27
C LEU A 23 -12.41 -19.77 -6.59
N GLU A 24 -13.46 -19.55 -7.37
CA GLU A 24 -14.82 -19.34 -6.83
C GLU A 24 -15.33 -20.58 -6.07
N ARG A 25 -15.15 -21.76 -6.65
CA ARG A 25 -15.56 -23.03 -6.03
C ARG A 25 -14.71 -23.36 -4.80
N ASP A 26 -13.42 -23.07 -4.85
CA ASP A 26 -12.50 -23.33 -3.74
C ASP A 26 -12.75 -22.37 -2.57
N ILE A 27 -13.16 -21.12 -2.84
CA ILE A 27 -13.63 -20.18 -1.81
C ILE A 27 -14.92 -20.69 -1.16
N CYS A 28 -15.89 -21.15 -1.94
CA CYS A 28 -17.13 -21.75 -1.41
C CYS A 28 -16.82 -22.97 -0.53
N ARG A 29 -15.93 -23.86 -0.98
CA ARG A 29 -15.46 -25.01 -0.18
C ARG A 29 -14.79 -24.57 1.12
N VAL A 30 -13.97 -23.52 1.10
CA VAL A 30 -13.33 -22.97 2.29
C VAL A 30 -14.39 -22.41 3.26
N ILE A 31 -15.39 -21.68 2.78
CA ILE A 31 -16.49 -21.18 3.61
C ILE A 31 -17.25 -22.35 4.26
N GLU A 32 -17.60 -23.38 3.50
CA GLU A 32 -18.28 -24.58 4.01
C GLU A 32 -17.43 -25.39 5.00
N LEU A 33 -16.12 -25.49 4.76
CA LEU A 33 -15.18 -26.12 5.69
C LEU A 33 -15.10 -25.33 7.00
N LEU A 34 -15.04 -24.02 6.91
CA LEU A 34 -14.99 -23.13 8.07
C LEU A 34 -16.27 -23.22 8.92
N ASP A 35 -17.45 -23.29 8.29
CA ASP A 35 -18.72 -23.52 8.99
C ASP A 35 -18.78 -24.90 9.65
N ARG A 36 -18.20 -25.93 9.04
CA ARG A 36 -18.09 -27.28 9.63
C ARG A 36 -17.15 -27.29 10.85
N LEU A 37 -15.99 -26.65 10.76
CA LEU A 37 -15.03 -26.52 11.87
C LEU A 37 -15.59 -25.70 13.04
N GLN A 38 -16.52 -24.78 12.78
CA GLN A 38 -17.26 -24.09 13.83
C GLN A 38 -18.18 -25.05 14.60
N ARG A 39 -18.89 -25.91 13.88
CA ARG A 39 -19.82 -26.88 14.47
C ARG A 39 -19.09 -27.99 15.24
N SER A 40 -17.88 -28.35 14.83
CA SER A 40 -17.04 -29.31 15.57
C SER A 40 -16.34 -28.69 16.79
N GLY A 41 -16.39 -27.35 16.96
CA GLY A 41 -15.78 -26.64 18.10
C GLY A 41 -14.26 -26.46 17.99
N GLU A 42 -13.66 -26.82 16.87
CA GLU A 42 -12.22 -26.72 16.62
C GLU A 42 -11.76 -25.27 16.38
N LEU A 43 -12.68 -24.38 15.98
CA LEU A 43 -12.40 -22.97 15.74
C LEU A 43 -13.22 -22.03 16.66
N PRO A 44 -12.56 -21.14 17.43
CA PRO A 44 -13.25 -20.11 18.19
C PRO A 44 -14.10 -19.19 17.29
N PRO A 45 -15.38 -18.93 17.62
CA PRO A 45 -16.28 -18.10 16.81
C PRO A 45 -15.73 -16.71 16.40
N PRO A 46 -14.96 -15.99 17.24
CA PRO A 46 -14.39 -14.70 16.86
C PRO A 46 -13.38 -14.80 15.70
N LYS A 47 -12.60 -15.88 15.64
CA LYS A 47 -11.61 -16.10 14.59
C LYS A 47 -12.28 -16.40 13.25
N LEU A 48 -13.37 -17.18 13.28
CA LEU A 48 -14.17 -17.45 12.10
C LEU A 48 -14.82 -16.18 11.54
N GLN A 49 -15.46 -15.40 12.41
CA GLN A 49 -16.11 -14.16 11.98
C GLN A 49 -15.09 -13.16 11.39
N ALA A 50 -13.89 -13.09 11.95
CA ALA A 50 -12.80 -12.29 11.37
C ALA A 50 -12.42 -12.80 9.97
N LEU A 51 -12.28 -14.11 9.79
CA LEU A 51 -11.93 -14.69 8.49
C LEU A 51 -13.03 -14.49 7.44
N GLN A 52 -14.29 -14.70 7.81
CA GLN A 52 -15.44 -14.42 6.94
C GLN A 52 -15.48 -12.95 6.51
N ARG A 53 -15.24 -12.01 7.44
CA ARG A 53 -15.16 -10.57 7.10
C ARG A 53 -14.03 -10.27 6.12
N VAL A 54 -12.88 -10.93 6.24
CA VAL A 54 -11.76 -10.76 5.29
C VAL A 54 -12.15 -11.29 3.92
N LEU A 55 -12.67 -12.52 3.84
CA LEU A 55 -13.07 -13.17 2.57
C LEU A 55 -14.19 -12.40 1.85
N GLN A 56 -15.09 -11.76 2.61
CA GLN A 56 -16.20 -10.96 2.08
C GLN A 56 -15.84 -9.47 1.90
N SER A 57 -14.61 -9.06 2.20
CA SER A 57 -14.21 -7.66 2.09
C SER A 57 -14.09 -7.20 0.64
N LYS A 58 -14.30 -5.90 0.41
CA LYS A 58 -14.04 -5.26 -0.90
C LYS A 58 -12.58 -5.44 -1.35
N PHE A 59 -11.65 -5.50 -0.40
CA PHE A 59 -10.23 -5.73 -0.67
C PHE A 59 -9.99 -7.15 -1.22
N CYS A 60 -10.56 -8.17 -0.59
CA CYS A 60 -10.46 -9.55 -1.08
C CYS A 60 -11.14 -9.71 -2.45
N ALA A 61 -12.27 -9.03 -2.68
CA ALA A 61 -12.93 -9.00 -3.98
C ALA A 61 -12.03 -8.40 -5.07
N ALA A 62 -11.35 -7.28 -4.80
CA ALA A 62 -10.41 -6.68 -5.74
C ALA A 62 -9.20 -7.58 -6.04
N ILE A 63 -8.65 -8.25 -5.01
CA ILE A 63 -7.55 -9.23 -5.20
C ILE A 63 -7.99 -10.37 -6.11
N ARG A 64 -9.23 -10.85 -5.95
CA ARG A 64 -9.81 -11.92 -6.75
C ARG A 64 -9.90 -11.55 -8.22
N GLU A 65 -10.45 -10.37 -8.51
CA GLU A 65 -10.60 -9.87 -9.88
C GLU A 65 -9.27 -9.82 -10.62
N VAL A 66 -8.23 -9.30 -9.97
CA VAL A 66 -6.87 -9.26 -10.55
C VAL A 66 -6.28 -10.66 -10.69
N TYR A 67 -6.49 -11.56 -9.72
CA TYR A 67 -6.03 -12.95 -9.85
C TYR A 67 -6.67 -13.64 -11.04
N GLU A 68 -7.98 -13.54 -11.21
CA GLU A 68 -8.73 -14.18 -12.31
C GLU A 68 -8.26 -13.64 -13.66
N GLN A 69 -8.15 -12.31 -13.78
CA GLN A 69 -7.68 -11.67 -15.00
C GLN A 69 -6.23 -12.10 -15.35
N LEU A 70 -5.34 -12.16 -14.36
CA LEU A 70 -3.97 -12.66 -14.57
C LEU A 70 -3.94 -14.16 -14.85
N TYR A 71 -4.81 -14.94 -14.23
CA TYR A 71 -4.89 -16.38 -14.47
C TYR A 71 -5.31 -16.66 -15.90
N GLU A 72 -6.31 -15.94 -16.44
CA GLU A 72 -6.80 -16.09 -17.81
C GLU A 72 -5.77 -15.63 -18.85
N THR A 73 -5.09 -14.52 -18.60
CA THR A 73 -4.20 -13.88 -19.59
C THR A 73 -2.79 -14.45 -19.63
N LEU A 74 -2.28 -15.00 -18.53
CA LEU A 74 -0.92 -15.53 -18.46
C LEU A 74 -0.84 -16.98 -18.95
N GLU A 75 -0.08 -17.20 -20.02
CA GLU A 75 0.35 -18.53 -20.46
C GLU A 75 1.61 -18.94 -19.69
N ILE A 76 1.43 -19.70 -18.62
CA ILE A 76 2.52 -20.20 -17.78
C ILE A 76 2.78 -21.66 -18.13
N ALA A 77 4.00 -21.95 -18.58
CA ALA A 77 4.43 -23.32 -18.84
C ALA A 77 4.48 -24.13 -17.53
N GLY A 78 3.68 -25.19 -17.44
CA GLY A 78 3.60 -26.06 -16.26
C GLY A 78 2.20 -26.64 -16.05
N GLY A 79 2.05 -27.44 -14.98
CA GLY A 79 0.74 -27.94 -14.56
C GLY A 79 -0.14 -26.85 -13.91
N PRO A 80 -1.44 -27.12 -13.68
CA PRO A 80 -2.38 -26.16 -13.11
C PRO A 80 -1.93 -25.54 -11.77
N GLU A 81 -1.26 -26.33 -10.93
CA GLU A 81 -0.72 -25.88 -9.64
C GLU A 81 0.40 -24.84 -9.80
N VAL A 82 1.33 -25.08 -10.73
CA VAL A 82 2.45 -24.16 -11.02
C VAL A 82 1.92 -22.84 -11.57
N ARG A 83 0.92 -22.90 -12.46
CA ARG A 83 0.23 -21.71 -12.98
C ARG A 83 -0.46 -20.95 -11.85
N ALA A 84 -1.27 -21.62 -11.02
CA ALA A 84 -1.96 -20.98 -9.89
C ALA A 84 -1.00 -20.31 -8.91
N GLN A 85 0.10 -20.97 -8.55
CA GLN A 85 1.10 -20.42 -7.65
C GLN A 85 1.80 -19.20 -8.26
N ALA A 86 2.16 -19.25 -9.55
CA ALA A 86 2.81 -18.16 -10.23
C ALA A 86 1.87 -16.96 -10.42
N THR A 87 0.60 -17.20 -10.76
CA THR A 87 -0.44 -16.17 -10.82
C THR A 87 -0.65 -15.53 -9.45
N ALA A 88 -0.77 -16.31 -8.36
CA ALA A 88 -0.92 -15.77 -7.01
C ALA A 88 0.25 -14.84 -6.64
N LYS A 89 1.49 -15.26 -6.93
CA LYS A 89 2.68 -14.43 -6.72
C LYS A 89 2.63 -13.16 -7.56
N ALA A 90 2.21 -13.24 -8.82
CA ALA A 90 2.07 -12.10 -9.71
C ALA A 90 0.99 -11.12 -9.21
N THR A 91 -0.17 -11.62 -8.75
CA THR A 91 -1.22 -10.80 -8.14
C THR A 91 -0.69 -10.05 -6.92
N VAL A 92 -0.06 -10.76 -5.97
CA VAL A 92 0.52 -10.13 -4.77
C VAL A 92 1.60 -9.12 -5.15
N ALA A 93 2.45 -9.43 -6.12
CA ALA A 93 3.47 -8.51 -6.62
C ALA A 93 2.86 -7.27 -7.31
N ALA A 94 1.78 -7.44 -8.09
CA ALA A 94 1.07 -6.36 -8.77
C ALA A 94 0.40 -5.43 -7.76
N PHE A 95 -0.24 -5.97 -6.71
CA PHE A 95 -0.74 -5.17 -5.60
C PHE A 95 0.40 -4.50 -4.85
N ALA A 96 1.45 -5.22 -4.47
CA ALA A 96 2.61 -4.62 -3.80
C ALA A 96 3.30 -3.54 -4.66
N ALA A 97 3.27 -3.66 -5.99
CA ALA A 97 3.82 -2.67 -6.92
C ALA A 97 2.88 -1.48 -7.14
N SER A 98 1.56 -1.70 -7.18
CA SER A 98 0.57 -0.62 -7.26
C SER A 98 0.45 0.15 -5.94
N GLU A 99 0.73 -0.53 -4.83
CA GLU A 99 0.57 -0.03 -3.45
C GLU A 99 1.88 0.33 -2.76
N GLY A 100 3.04 -0.05 -3.31
CA GLY A 100 4.35 0.00 -2.63
C GLY A 100 4.84 1.39 -2.25
N HIS A 101 4.10 2.41 -2.67
CA HIS A 101 4.41 3.81 -2.46
C HIS A 101 3.27 4.53 -1.69
N ALA A 102 2.01 4.08 -1.79
CA ALA A 102 0.88 4.74 -1.11
C ALA A 102 0.67 4.28 0.35
N HIS A 103 1.36 3.25 0.84
CA HIS A 103 1.22 2.79 2.22
C HIS A 103 2.22 3.47 3.18
N PRO A 104 1.80 3.75 4.44
CA PRO A 104 2.72 4.16 5.49
C PRO A 104 3.85 3.14 5.66
N ARG A 105 5.09 3.61 5.62
CA ARG A 105 6.29 2.82 5.86
C ARG A 105 7.18 3.49 6.89
N VAL A 106 7.98 2.70 7.56
CA VAL A 106 8.96 3.17 8.54
C VAL A 106 10.29 3.44 7.85
N VAL A 107 10.88 4.61 8.12
CA VAL A 107 12.25 4.96 7.73
C VAL A 107 13.00 5.38 8.98
N GLU A 108 14.09 4.70 9.33
CA GLU A 108 14.93 5.07 10.46
C GLU A 108 16.18 5.76 9.94
N LEU A 109 16.52 6.94 10.47
CA LEU A 109 17.70 7.72 10.07
C LEU A 109 18.63 7.99 11.26
N PRO A 110 19.96 7.81 11.15
CA PRO A 110 20.87 8.24 12.20
C PRO A 110 20.90 9.77 12.27
N LYS A 111 20.90 10.32 13.47
CA LYS A 111 21.09 11.76 13.67
C LYS A 111 22.58 12.05 13.74
N THR A 112 23.11 12.77 12.75
CA THR A 112 24.52 13.19 12.72
C THR A 112 24.64 14.69 12.97
N GLU A 113 25.88 15.18 13.12
CA GLU A 113 26.19 16.61 13.21
C GLU A 113 25.79 17.39 11.95
N GLU A 114 25.75 16.73 10.78
CA GLU A 114 25.26 17.27 9.51
C GLU A 114 23.72 17.38 9.45
N GLY A 115 23.02 16.86 10.47
CA GLY A 115 21.56 16.75 10.49
C GLY A 115 21.05 15.49 9.79
N LEU A 116 19.80 15.55 9.29
CA LEU A 116 19.13 14.38 8.70
C LEU A 116 19.18 14.34 7.17
N GLY A 117 19.61 15.42 6.51
CA GLY A 117 19.78 15.43 5.06
C GLY A 117 18.49 15.56 4.23
N PHE A 118 17.43 16.17 4.76
CA PHE A 118 16.19 16.44 4.01
C PHE A 118 15.50 17.72 4.48
N ASN A 119 14.61 18.25 3.63
CA ASN A 119 13.78 19.42 3.94
C ASN A 119 12.31 19.00 4.02
N ILE A 120 11.55 19.69 4.88
CA ILE A 120 10.10 19.55 4.98
C ILE A 120 9.38 20.82 4.52
N MET A 121 8.11 20.70 4.14
CA MET A 121 7.22 21.81 3.82
C MET A 121 5.77 21.49 4.18
N GLY A 122 4.87 22.47 4.03
CA GLY A 122 3.49 22.35 4.48
C GLY A 122 3.38 22.50 5.98
N GLY A 123 2.22 22.13 6.54
CA GLY A 123 1.84 22.41 7.92
C GLY A 123 0.42 22.96 7.99
N LYS A 124 -0.20 22.80 9.16
CA LYS A 124 -1.57 23.24 9.42
C LYS A 124 -1.82 24.71 9.07
N GLU A 125 -0.85 25.58 9.32
CA GLU A 125 -0.95 27.02 9.00
C GLU A 125 -1.08 27.32 7.50
N GLN A 126 -0.73 26.35 6.64
CA GLN A 126 -0.89 26.42 5.19
C GLN A 126 -2.09 25.60 4.69
N ASN A 127 -2.89 25.03 5.59
CA ASN A 127 -3.95 24.06 5.28
C ASN A 127 -3.43 22.91 4.41
N SER A 128 -2.28 22.35 4.81
CA SER A 128 -1.54 21.36 4.06
C SER A 128 -0.87 20.34 4.98
N PRO A 129 -0.78 19.05 4.61
CA PRO A 129 0.03 18.09 5.35
C PRO A 129 1.52 18.43 5.28
N ILE A 130 2.31 17.79 6.15
CA ILE A 130 3.76 17.96 6.16
C ILE A 130 4.40 16.97 5.19
N TYR A 131 5.25 17.47 4.29
CA TYR A 131 5.88 16.69 3.23
C TYR A 131 7.39 16.85 3.23
N ILE A 132 8.10 15.79 2.80
CA ILE A 132 9.49 15.86 2.39
C ILE A 132 9.57 16.54 1.03
N SER A 133 10.02 17.80 1.02
CA SER A 133 10.14 18.62 -0.18
C SER A 133 11.43 18.36 -0.95
N ARG A 134 12.48 17.94 -0.24
CA ARG A 134 13.80 17.66 -0.82
C ARG A 134 14.55 16.64 0.03
N VAL A 135 15.22 15.71 -0.65
CA VAL A 135 16.28 14.88 -0.05
C VAL A 135 17.62 15.45 -0.56
N ILE A 136 18.54 15.74 0.34
CA ILE A 136 19.81 16.39 0.02
C ILE A 136 20.77 15.37 -0.60
N PRO A 137 21.24 15.56 -1.83
CA PRO A 137 22.19 14.65 -2.47
C PRO A 137 23.44 14.44 -1.61
N GLY A 138 23.82 13.19 -1.40
CA GLY A 138 24.95 12.83 -0.55
C GLY A 138 24.73 13.03 0.95
N GLY A 139 23.60 13.58 1.41
CA GLY A 139 23.25 13.72 2.83
C GLY A 139 22.78 12.41 3.47
N VAL A 140 22.56 12.41 4.79
CA VAL A 140 22.20 11.20 5.57
C VAL A 140 20.99 10.45 4.99
N ALA A 141 19.86 11.14 4.77
CA ALA A 141 18.66 10.52 4.18
C ALA A 141 18.90 9.97 2.76
N ASN A 142 19.82 10.56 1.98
CA ASN A 142 20.14 10.05 0.66
C ASN A 142 21.03 8.80 0.74
N ARG A 143 22.06 8.81 1.59
CA ARG A 143 23.01 7.70 1.76
C ARG A 143 22.33 6.45 2.31
N GLN A 144 21.40 6.62 3.25
CA GLN A 144 20.68 5.49 3.83
C GLN A 144 19.50 5.01 2.96
N GLY A 145 18.98 5.89 2.11
CA GLY A 145 17.82 5.61 1.28
C GLY A 145 16.52 5.53 2.08
N GLY A 146 15.47 4.98 1.47
CA GLY A 146 14.16 4.82 2.09
C GLY A 146 13.30 6.09 2.13
N LEU A 147 13.88 7.28 2.26
CA LEU A 147 13.19 8.57 2.18
C LEU A 147 13.26 9.17 0.77
N LYS A 148 12.16 9.76 0.29
CA LYS A 148 12.04 10.33 -1.06
C LYS A 148 11.31 11.68 -1.01
N ARG A 149 11.60 12.58 -1.96
CA ARG A 149 10.75 13.75 -2.21
C ARG A 149 9.35 13.26 -2.58
N GLY A 150 8.31 13.86 -1.99
CA GLY A 150 6.93 13.43 -2.18
C GLY A 150 6.41 12.49 -1.08
N ASP A 151 7.24 12.14 -0.10
CA ASP A 151 6.77 11.50 1.12
C ASP A 151 6.01 12.49 2.00
N GLN A 152 4.77 12.17 2.36
CA GLN A 152 4.07 12.77 3.50
C GLN A 152 4.68 12.23 4.78
N LEU A 153 5.03 13.12 5.70
CA LEU A 153 5.46 12.77 7.05
C LEU A 153 4.23 12.57 7.93
N LEU A 154 4.07 11.38 8.51
CA LEU A 154 2.94 11.00 9.35
C LEU A 154 3.30 11.01 10.83
N SER A 155 4.51 10.59 11.18
CA SER A 155 4.98 10.63 12.57
C SER A 155 6.51 10.70 12.68
N VAL A 156 6.99 11.20 13.82
CA VAL A 156 8.40 11.26 14.21
C VAL A 156 8.54 10.61 15.58
N ASN A 157 9.35 9.56 15.70
CA ASN A 157 9.57 8.79 16.93
C ASN A 157 8.26 8.36 17.63
N GLY A 158 7.26 7.96 16.83
CA GLY A 158 5.95 7.53 17.33
C GLY A 158 4.98 8.66 17.67
N VAL A 159 5.40 9.93 17.59
CA VAL A 159 4.53 11.09 17.76
C VAL A 159 3.95 11.48 16.40
N SER A 160 2.63 11.44 16.26
CA SER A 160 1.94 11.87 15.04
C SER A 160 2.20 13.35 14.75
N VAL A 161 2.37 13.68 13.47
CA VAL A 161 2.42 15.05 12.96
C VAL A 161 1.32 15.34 11.93
N ASP A 162 0.35 14.42 11.79
CA ASP A 162 -0.77 14.61 10.90
C ASP A 162 -1.68 15.73 11.42
N GLY A 163 -1.99 16.70 10.55
CA GLY A 163 -2.76 17.90 10.92
C GLY A 163 -2.04 18.87 11.86
N GLU A 164 -0.74 18.69 12.11
CA GLU A 164 0.06 19.56 13.00
C GLU A 164 0.70 20.74 12.25
N HIS A 165 1.14 21.74 13.03
CA HIS A 165 1.92 22.87 12.51
C HIS A 165 3.30 22.44 12.05
N HIS A 166 3.84 23.15 11.06
CA HIS A 166 5.20 22.92 10.55
C HIS A 166 6.24 22.88 11.67
N GLU A 167 6.17 23.85 12.58
CA GLU A 167 7.10 24.01 13.69
C GLU A 167 7.15 22.79 14.60
N LYS A 168 6.01 22.14 14.84
CA LYS A 168 5.93 20.94 15.69
C LYS A 168 6.77 19.79 15.12
N ALA A 169 6.70 19.55 13.82
CA ALA A 169 7.53 18.54 13.17
C ALA A 169 9.01 18.91 13.22
N VAL A 170 9.36 20.18 13.03
CA VAL A 170 10.74 20.67 13.15
C VAL A 170 11.29 20.43 14.55
N GLU A 171 10.52 20.74 15.60
CA GLU A 171 10.90 20.50 16.99
C GLU A 171 11.17 19.02 17.25
N LEU A 172 10.27 18.12 16.83
CA LEU A 172 10.44 16.68 17.01
C LEU A 172 11.71 16.16 16.29
N LEU A 173 11.95 16.60 15.05
CA LEU A 173 13.13 16.23 14.26
C LEU A 173 14.45 16.78 14.83
N LYS A 174 14.40 17.93 15.51
CA LYS A 174 15.56 18.53 16.20
C LYS A 174 15.82 17.88 17.55
N ALA A 175 14.78 17.55 18.31
CA ALA A 175 14.89 16.95 19.64
C ALA A 175 15.34 15.49 19.60
N ALA A 176 15.20 14.80 18.48
CA ALA A 176 15.61 13.41 18.34
C ALA A 176 17.12 13.21 18.50
N GLN A 177 17.52 12.19 19.26
CA GLN A 177 18.90 11.83 19.57
C GLN A 177 19.21 10.41 19.08
N GLY A 178 20.44 10.19 18.61
CA GLY A 178 20.90 8.89 18.11
C GLY A 178 20.30 8.51 16.75
N SER A 179 19.01 8.15 16.73
CA SER A 179 18.27 7.80 15.51
C SER A 179 16.85 8.37 15.53
N VAL A 180 16.31 8.62 14.35
CA VAL A 180 14.98 9.16 14.14
C VAL A 180 14.15 8.15 13.35
N LYS A 181 13.06 7.69 13.94
CA LYS A 181 12.10 6.79 13.30
C LYS A 181 10.96 7.62 12.70
N LEU A 182 10.87 7.64 11.38
CA LEU A 182 9.85 8.34 10.62
C LEU A 182 8.81 7.34 10.14
N VAL A 183 7.53 7.70 10.20
CA VAL A 183 6.49 7.02 9.43
C VAL A 183 6.10 7.94 8.28
N VAL A 184 6.23 7.44 7.05
CA VAL A 184 6.04 8.23 5.83
C VAL A 184 5.18 7.50 4.81
N ARG A 185 4.52 8.24 3.94
CA ARG A 185 3.70 7.71 2.85
C ARG A 185 4.02 8.44 1.56
N TYR A 186 4.33 7.73 0.47
CA TYR A 186 4.74 8.37 -0.79
C TYR A 186 3.52 8.78 -1.62
N THR A 187 3.28 10.09 -1.69
CA THR A 187 2.15 10.73 -2.40
C THR A 187 2.65 11.93 -3.23
N PRO A 188 3.53 11.71 -4.22
CA PRO A 188 4.23 12.79 -4.95
C PRO A 188 3.27 13.69 -5.74
N LYS A 189 2.19 13.14 -6.29
CA LYS A 189 1.17 13.92 -7.03
C LYS A 189 0.52 14.97 -6.13
N VAL A 190 0.26 14.64 -4.87
CA VAL A 190 -0.31 15.57 -3.89
C VAL A 190 0.69 16.68 -3.55
N LEU A 191 1.98 16.35 -3.44
CA LEU A 191 3.03 17.35 -3.27
C LEU A 191 3.10 18.31 -4.48
N GLU A 192 3.06 17.79 -5.70
CA GLU A 192 3.09 18.60 -6.94
C GLU A 192 1.88 19.55 -7.02
N GLU A 193 0.68 19.05 -6.74
CA GLU A 193 -0.54 19.88 -6.67
C GLU A 193 -0.44 20.98 -5.61
N MET A 194 0.16 20.65 -4.45
CA MET A 194 0.37 21.60 -3.37
C MET A 194 1.40 22.68 -3.72
N GLU A 195 2.52 22.30 -4.34
CA GLU A 195 3.52 23.24 -4.85
C GLU A 195 2.92 24.17 -5.91
N ALA A 196 2.12 23.63 -6.85
CA ALA A 196 1.43 24.42 -7.85
C ALA A 196 0.43 25.42 -7.24
N ARG A 197 -0.28 25.02 -6.17
CA ARG A 197 -1.18 25.90 -5.42
C ARG A 197 -0.42 27.05 -4.76
N PHE A 198 0.72 26.76 -4.12
CA PHE A 198 1.55 27.79 -3.49
C PHE A 198 2.15 28.75 -4.52
N GLU A 199 2.60 28.25 -5.67
CA GLU A 199 3.13 29.10 -6.74
C GLU A 199 2.06 30.04 -7.33
N LYS A 200 0.85 29.53 -7.57
CA LYS A 200 -0.30 30.37 -8.01
C LYS A 200 -0.59 31.50 -7.02
N MET A 201 -0.60 31.19 -5.72
CA MET A 201 -0.87 32.19 -4.68
C MET A 201 0.24 33.25 -4.60
N ARG A 202 1.51 32.82 -4.71
CA ARG A 202 2.67 33.71 -4.71
C ARG A 202 2.70 34.62 -5.94
N SER A 203 2.38 34.07 -7.10
CA SER A 203 2.25 34.80 -8.37
C SER A 203 1.12 35.83 -8.35
N ALA A 204 -0.05 35.51 -7.77
CA ALA A 204 -1.16 36.45 -7.62
C ALA A 204 -0.80 37.65 -6.74
N ARG A 205 -0.11 37.41 -5.61
CA ARG A 205 0.32 38.46 -4.68
C ARG A 205 1.34 39.42 -5.30
N ARG A 206 2.27 38.91 -6.12
CA ARG A 206 3.23 39.75 -6.87
C ARG A 206 2.54 40.65 -7.89
N ARG A 207 1.53 40.13 -8.62
CA ARG A 207 0.76 40.92 -9.59
C ARG A 207 -0.01 42.05 -8.92
N GLN A 208 -0.65 41.78 -7.78
CA GLN A 208 -1.39 42.80 -7.01
C GLN A 208 -0.48 43.91 -6.45
N GLN A 209 0.75 43.58 -6.06
CA GLN A 209 1.72 44.58 -5.65
C GLN A 209 2.14 45.45 -6.84
N HIS A 210 2.43 44.87 -8.00
CA HIS A 210 2.83 45.63 -9.18
C HIS A 210 1.74 46.58 -9.71
N THR A 211 0.47 46.16 -9.74
CA THR A 211 -0.64 47.04 -10.15
C THR A 211 -0.91 48.17 -9.15
N SER A 212 -0.61 47.98 -7.88
CA SER A 212 -0.77 49.02 -6.85
C SER A 212 0.28 50.13 -7.01
N TYR A 213 1.52 49.79 -7.37
CA TYR A 213 2.58 50.78 -7.64
C TYR A 213 2.34 51.56 -8.94
N SER A 214 1.93 50.88 -10.03
CA SER A 214 1.68 51.55 -11.32
C SER A 214 0.47 52.50 -11.31
N SER A 215 -0.54 52.22 -10.47
CA SER A 215 -1.72 53.08 -10.32
C SER A 215 -1.45 54.36 -9.51
N LEU A 216 -0.37 54.41 -8.71
CA LEU A 216 0.02 55.59 -7.93
C LEU A 216 0.84 56.57 -8.78
N GLU A 217 1.66 56.07 -9.71
CA GLU A 217 2.46 56.90 -10.63
C GLU A 217 1.62 57.56 -11.73
N SER A 218 0.50 56.97 -12.14
CA SER A 218 -0.38 57.54 -13.19
C SER A 218 -1.33 58.64 -12.68
N ARG A 219 -1.20 59.07 -11.43
CA ARG A 219 -2.04 60.10 -10.78
C ARG A 219 -1.28 61.37 -10.39
N GLY A 220 0.01 61.47 -10.70
CA GLY A 220 0.83 62.68 -10.59
C GLY A 220 1.09 63.28 -11.95
#